data_AF-X1HQU0-F1
#
_entry.id   AF-X1HQU0-F1
#
_cell.length_a   1.000
_cell.length_b   1.000
_cell.length_c   1.000
_cell.angle_alpha   90.00
_cell.angle_beta   90.00
_cell.angle_gamma   90.00
#
_symmetry.space_group_name_H-M   'P 1'
#
loop_
_entity.id
_entity.type
_entity.pdbx_description
1 polymer ?
#
loop_
_entity_poly.entity_id
_entity_poly.type
_entity_poly.pdbx_seq_one_letter_code
_entity_poly.pdbx_strand_id
1 'polypeptide(L)'
;MLSEEISLKIYKRASKFLDCRGFILSDTKLEFGFHHGEVILIDELLTPDSSRFWSKKEYKPGSSPINFDKQFLRDYLSGLDWDKTPPAPSLPPVIIEKTSKKYLEAYQKITGKKLDE
;
A
#
# COMPACT_ATOMS: atom_id res chain seq x y z
N MET A 1 -14.81 10.78 -16.87
CA MET A 1 -16.13 10.63 -16.24
C MET A 1 -16.45 9.19 -15.84
N LEU A 2 -16.32 8.16 -16.70
CA LEU A 2 -16.55 6.76 -16.28
C LEU A 2 -15.48 6.19 -15.32
N SER A 3 -14.20 6.42 -15.61
CA SER A 3 -13.08 5.94 -14.78
C SER A 3 -13.09 6.54 -13.37
N GLU A 4 -13.49 7.80 -13.23
CA GLU A 4 -13.64 8.48 -11.94
C GLU A 4 -14.73 7.81 -11.08
N GLU A 5 -15.90 7.57 -11.65
CA GLU A 5 -17.01 6.93 -10.94
C GLU A 5 -16.64 5.52 -10.46
N ILE A 6 -16.01 4.72 -11.34
CA ILE A 6 -15.53 3.37 -11.00
C ILE A 6 -14.47 3.44 -9.89
N SER A 7 -13.50 4.35 -10.01
CA SER A 7 -12.44 4.55 -9.02
C SER A 7 -13.02 4.87 -7.64
N LEU A 8 -13.96 5.81 -7.56
CA LEU A 8 -14.60 6.20 -6.30
C LEU A 8 -15.45 5.06 -5.71
N LYS A 9 -16.12 4.26 -6.54
CA LYS A 9 -16.88 3.07 -6.06
C LYS A 9 -15.94 2.01 -5.47
N ILE A 10 -14.84 1.71 -6.16
CA ILE A 10 -13.82 0.76 -5.67
C ILE A 10 -13.21 1.27 -4.37
N TYR A 11 -12.76 2.53 -4.34
CA TYR A 11 -12.18 3.14 -3.16
C TYR A 11 -13.11 3.11 -1.95
N LYS A 12 -14.38 3.51 -2.12
CA LYS A 12 -15.37 3.51 -1.02
C LYS A 12 -15.62 2.10 -0.48
N ARG A 13 -15.73 1.10 -1.36
CA ARG A 13 -15.90 -0.31 -0.96
C ARG A 13 -14.68 -0.82 -0.21
N ALA A 14 -13.49 -0.55 -0.72
CA ALA A 14 -12.22 -0.94 -0.12
C ALA A 14 -12.03 -0.29 1.26
N SER A 15 -12.22 1.03 1.35
CA SER A 15 -12.12 1.80 2.59
C SER A 15 -13.05 1.23 3.67
N LYS A 16 -14.31 0.94 3.34
CA LYS A 16 -15.25 0.31 4.29
C LYS A 16 -14.80 -1.10 4.74
N PHE A 17 -14.27 -1.91 3.83
CA PHE A 17 -13.79 -3.25 4.14
C PHE A 17 -12.56 -3.24 5.06
N LEU A 18 -11.64 -2.29 4.82
CA LEU A 18 -10.41 -2.08 5.56
C LEU A 18 -10.66 -1.44 6.94
N ASP A 19 -11.69 -0.59 7.05
CA ASP A 19 -12.09 0.04 8.30
C ASP A 19 -12.41 -0.99 9.40
N CYS A 20 -13.15 -2.05 9.04
CA CYS A 20 -13.47 -3.16 9.94
C CYS A 20 -12.24 -3.99 10.36
N ARG A 21 -11.09 -3.79 9.70
CA ARG A 21 -9.83 -4.51 9.94
C ARG A 21 -8.77 -3.64 10.62
N GLY A 22 -9.16 -2.46 11.09
CA GLY A 22 -8.28 -1.55 11.81
C GLY A 22 -7.38 -0.71 10.91
N PHE A 23 -7.72 -0.57 9.63
CA PHE A 23 -6.98 0.28 8.69
C PHE A 23 -7.80 1.48 8.23
N ILE A 24 -7.11 2.58 7.99
CA ILE A 24 -7.59 3.69 7.17
C ILE A 24 -6.88 3.58 5.83
N LEU A 25 -7.65 3.50 4.74
CA LEU A 25 -7.12 3.65 3.39
C LEU A 25 -7.00 5.15 3.10
N SER A 26 -5.77 5.68 3.07
CA SER A 26 -5.53 7.10 2.77
C SER A 26 -5.74 7.39 1.29
N ASP A 27 -5.12 6.57 0.44
CA ASP A 27 -5.15 6.69 -1.00
C ASP A 27 -4.76 5.34 -1.64
N THR A 28 -5.08 5.21 -2.93
CA THR A 28 -4.69 4.08 -3.77
C THR A 28 -4.54 4.57 -5.21
N LYS A 29 -3.57 4.02 -5.93
CA LYS A 29 -3.51 4.08 -7.39
C LYS A 29 -4.37 2.95 -7.96
N LEU A 30 -5.10 3.23 -9.04
CA LEU A 30 -5.81 2.23 -9.84
C LEU A 30 -5.39 2.43 -11.29
N GLU A 31 -5.25 1.33 -12.03
CA GLU A 31 -5.05 1.37 -13.47
C GLU A 31 -6.21 0.69 -14.18
N PHE A 32 -6.63 1.30 -15.29
CA PHE A 32 -7.72 0.80 -16.11
C PHE A 32 -7.26 0.68 -17.55
N GLY A 33 -7.63 -0.42 -18.17
CA GLY A 33 -7.50 -0.64 -19.61
C GLY A 33 -8.85 -0.57 -20.31
N PHE A 34 -8.80 -0.52 -21.64
CA PHE A 34 -9.96 -0.78 -22.48
C PHE A 34 -9.75 -2.10 -23.22
N HIS A 35 -10.73 -2.99 -23.13
CA HIS A 35 -10.72 -4.26 -23.83
C HIS A 35 -12.09 -4.52 -24.44
N HIS A 36 -12.14 -4.68 -25.77
CA HIS A 36 -13.39 -4.84 -26.54
C HIS A 36 -14.47 -3.78 -26.24
N GLY A 37 -14.06 -2.53 -25.98
CA GLY A 37 -14.97 -1.42 -25.68
C GLY A 37 -15.41 -1.34 -24.21
N GLU A 38 -14.98 -2.27 -23.36
CA GLU A 38 -15.27 -2.27 -21.93
C GLU A 38 -14.07 -1.77 -21.12
N VAL A 39 -14.35 -1.10 -20.01
CA VAL A 39 -13.34 -0.72 -19.03
C VAL A 39 -13.02 -1.93 -18.17
N ILE A 40 -11.75 -2.31 -18.13
CA ILE A 40 -11.24 -3.38 -17.27
C ILE A 40 -10.31 -2.81 -16.21
N LEU A 41 -10.36 -3.38 -15.01
CA LEU A 41 -9.32 -3.13 -14.01
C LEU A 41 -8.08 -3.96 -14.39
N ILE A 42 -6.92 -3.32 -14.38
CA ILE A 42 -5.63 -3.95 -14.65
C ILE A 42 -4.67 -3.70 -13.49
N ASP A 43 -3.41 -4.12 -13.65
CA ASP A 43 -2.36 -3.98 -12.64
C ASP A 43 -2.74 -4.61 -11.28
N GLU A 44 -1.99 -4.30 -10.23
CA GLU A 44 -2.32 -4.62 -8.86
C GLU A 44 -3.46 -3.76 -8.28
N LEU A 45 -4.21 -4.33 -7.34
CA LEU A 45 -5.30 -3.66 -6.64
C LEU A 45 -5.11 -3.76 -5.13
N LEU A 46 -5.06 -2.61 -4.45
CA LEU A 46 -5.08 -2.52 -2.99
C LEU A 46 -3.96 -3.33 -2.32
N THR A 47 -2.75 -3.21 -2.87
CA THR A 47 -1.52 -3.75 -2.29
C THR A 47 -0.80 -2.67 -1.48
N PRO A 48 0.15 -3.01 -0.59
CA PRO A 48 0.98 -2.02 0.08
C PRO A 48 1.91 -1.25 -0.87
N ASP A 49 2.00 -1.65 -2.14
CA ASP A 49 2.77 -0.95 -3.17
C ASP A 49 1.95 0.19 -3.81
N SER A 50 0.68 -0.11 -4.11
CA SER A 50 -0.26 0.79 -4.77
C SER A 50 -1.08 1.66 -3.81
N SER A 51 -1.09 1.32 -2.51
CA SER A 51 -1.96 1.94 -1.49
C SER A 51 -1.23 2.30 -0.21
N ARG A 52 -1.70 3.36 0.45
CA ARG A 52 -1.27 3.72 1.81
C ARG A 52 -2.28 3.25 2.85
N PHE A 53 -1.87 2.28 3.67
CA PHE A 53 -2.66 1.76 4.78
C PHE A 53 -2.16 2.33 6.10
N TRP A 54 -3.01 3.10 6.79
CA TRP A 54 -2.70 3.67 8.09
C TRP A 54 -3.37 2.88 9.22
N SER A 55 -2.68 2.77 10.36
CA SER A 55 -3.26 2.23 11.59
C SER A 55 -4.44 3.09 12.05
N LYS A 56 -5.66 2.55 12.02
CA LYS A 56 -6.86 3.26 12.52
C LYS A 56 -6.75 3.59 14.01
N LYS A 57 -6.07 2.74 14.78
CA LYS A 57 -5.89 2.91 16.23
C LYS A 57 -4.96 4.07 16.59
N GLU A 58 -3.96 4.32 15.74
CA GLU A 58 -2.84 5.22 16.08
C GLU A 58 -2.90 6.54 15.31
N TYR A 59 -3.62 6.60 14.19
CA TYR A 59 -3.75 7.80 13.39
C TYR A 59 -4.44 8.93 14.17
N LYS A 60 -3.82 10.12 14.11
CA LYS A 60 -4.41 11.38 14.55
C LYS A 60 -4.14 12.46 13.50
N PRO A 61 -5.09 13.38 13.23
CA PRO A 61 -4.83 14.53 12.38
C PRO A 61 -3.59 15.31 12.86
N GLY A 62 -2.69 15.66 11.93
CA GLY A 62 -1.43 16.34 12.23
C GLY A 62 -0.28 15.44 12.68
N SER A 63 -0.45 14.11 12.73
CA SER A 63 0.63 13.15 13.03
C SER A 63 1.12 12.42 11.79
N SER A 64 2.34 11.87 11.86
CA SER A 64 2.83 10.90 10.88
C SER A 64 2.18 9.53 11.17
N PRO A 65 1.37 8.99 10.24
CA PRO A 65 0.69 7.72 10.44
C PRO A 65 1.67 6.55 10.47
N ILE A 66 1.33 5.51 11.22
CA ILE A 66 2.01 4.21 11.09
C ILE A 66 1.51 3.55 9.82
N ASN A 67 2.42 3.50 8.84
CA ASN A 67 2.21 2.87 7.55
C ASN A 67 2.53 1.37 7.60
N PHE A 68 1.78 0.60 6.81
CA PHE A 68 2.02 -0.82 6.57
C PHE A 68 2.52 -1.08 5.14
N ASP A 69 3.24 -0.11 4.58
CA ASP A 69 3.71 -0.06 3.20
C ASP A 69 5.24 0.16 3.11
N LYS A 70 5.71 0.54 1.92
CA LYS A 70 7.12 0.84 1.62
C LYS A 70 7.73 1.99 2.43
N GLN A 71 6.98 2.70 3.28
CA GLN A 71 7.50 3.88 3.97
C GLN A 71 8.78 3.58 4.76
N PHE A 72 8.89 2.42 5.42
CA PHE A 72 10.10 2.04 6.15
C PHE A 72 11.34 1.96 5.25
N LEU A 73 11.20 1.38 4.04
CA LEU A 73 12.27 1.33 3.05
C LEU A 73 12.59 2.71 2.50
N ARG A 74 11.57 3.55 2.25
CA ARG A 74 11.75 4.92 1.76
C ARG A 74 12.48 5.79 2.79
N ASP A 75 12.14 5.65 4.07
CA ASP A 75 12.77 6.38 5.17
C ASP A 75 14.24 5.96 5.31
N TYR A 76 14.53 4.65 5.23
CA TYR A 76 15.90 4.15 5.22
C TYR A 76 16.71 4.73 4.06
N LEU A 77 16.20 4.66 2.83
CA LEU A 77 16.89 5.16 1.65
C LEU A 77 17.07 6.68 1.67
N SER A 78 16.12 7.42 2.24
CA SER A 78 16.22 8.88 2.37
C SER A 78 17.25 9.33 3.41
N GLY A 79 17.66 8.43 4.31
CA GLY A 79 18.74 8.67 5.27
C GLY A 79 20.14 8.36 4.72
N LEU A 80 20.25 7.82 3.51
CA LEU A 80 21.53 7.55 2.86
C LEU A 80 22.00 8.79 2.08
N ASP A 81 23.32 8.94 1.95
CA ASP A 81 23.93 9.89 1.00
C ASP A 81 23.89 9.31 -0.43
N TRP A 82 22.68 9.03 -0.90
CA TRP A 82 22.41 8.48 -2.22
C TRP A 82 21.48 9.42 -2.98
N ASP A 83 21.95 9.88 -4.14
CA ASP A 83 21.26 10.83 -5.02
C ASP A 83 20.11 10.21 -5.84
N LYS A 84 19.74 8.96 -5.54
CA LYS A 84 18.71 8.17 -6.25
C LYS A 84 19.09 7.80 -7.69
N THR A 85 20.37 7.85 -8.04
CA THR A 85 20.86 7.37 -9.34
C THR A 85 21.27 5.89 -9.30
N PRO A 86 21.08 5.11 -10.38
CA PRO A 86 21.56 3.74 -10.44
C PRO A 86 23.10 3.64 -10.38
N PRO A 87 23.66 2.58 -9.75
CA PRO A 87 22.96 1.49 -9.07
C PRO A 87 22.47 1.89 -7.67
N ALA A 88 21.34 1.32 -7.26
CA ALA A 88 20.84 1.50 -5.90
C ALA A 88 21.77 0.81 -4.87
N PRO A 89 21.89 1.36 -3.65
CA PRO A 89 22.67 0.75 -2.59
C PRO A 89 22.08 -0.60 -2.18
N SER A 90 22.95 -1.51 -1.73
CA SER A 90 22.52 -2.78 -1.16
C SER A 90 21.76 -2.57 0.14
N LEU A 91 20.65 -3.29 0.31
CA LEU A 91 19.84 -3.21 1.52
C LEU A 91 20.40 -4.14 2.61
N PRO A 92 20.60 -3.65 3.84
CA PRO A 92 20.94 -4.51 4.97
C PRO A 92 19.85 -5.57 5.22
N PRO A 93 20.20 -6.78 5.66
CA PRO A 93 19.23 -7.84 5.95
C PRO A 93 18.09 -7.41 6.87
N VAL A 94 18.39 -6.59 7.88
CA VAL A 94 17.39 -6.05 8.82
C VAL A 94 16.34 -5.18 8.13
N ILE A 95 16.70 -4.46 7.07
CA ILE A 95 15.77 -3.62 6.31
C ILE A 95 14.85 -4.49 5.45
N ILE A 96 15.42 -5.54 4.84
CA ILE A 96 14.69 -6.54 4.07
C ILE A 96 13.67 -7.23 4.97
N GLU A 97 14.11 -7.78 6.11
CA GLU A 97 13.26 -8.52 7.05
C GLU A 97 12.12 -7.65 7.60
N LYS A 98 12.42 -6.41 8.04
CA LYS A 98 11.40 -5.49 8.55
C LYS A 98 10.38 -5.12 7.49
N THR A 99 10.84 -4.86 6.26
CA THR A 99 9.94 -4.60 5.13
C THR A 99 9.04 -5.80 4.89
N SER A 100 9.61 -7.00 4.72
CA SER A 100 8.83 -8.24 4.50
C SER A 100 7.81 -8.50 5.60
N LYS A 101 8.20 -8.31 6.87
CA LYS A 101 7.29 -8.47 8.02
C LYS A 101 6.11 -7.51 7.98
N LYS A 102 6.31 -6.27 7.52
CA LYS A 102 5.22 -5.30 7.36
C LYS A 102 4.21 -5.71 6.30
N TYR A 103 4.70 -6.26 5.19
CA TYR A 103 3.83 -6.78 4.12
C TYR A 103 3.02 -7.99 4.59
N LEU A 104 3.65 -8.93 5.31
CA LEU A 104 2.96 -10.08 5.88
C LEU A 104 1.93 -9.65 6.93
N GLU A 105 2.26 -8.67 7.77
CA GLU A 105 1.33 -8.11 8.75
C GLU A 105 0.11 -7.45 8.07
N ALA A 106 0.35 -6.67 7.01
CA ALA A 106 -0.71 -6.07 6.19
C ALA A 106 -1.60 -7.16 5.57
N TYR A 107 -0.99 -8.12 4.86
CA TYR A 107 -1.68 -9.25 4.24
C TYR A 107 -2.55 -9.99 5.25
N GLN A 108 -2.00 -10.34 6.41
CA GLN A 108 -2.71 -11.11 7.41
C GLN A 108 -3.89 -10.34 8.00
N LYS A 109 -3.71 -9.06 8.33
CA LYS A 109 -4.82 -8.24 8.85
C LYS A 109 -5.89 -7.99 7.78
N ILE A 110 -5.50 -7.77 6.53
CA ILE A 110 -6.43 -7.50 5.42
C ILE A 110 -7.21 -8.76 5.03
N THR A 111 -6.55 -9.89 4.89
CA THR A 111 -7.18 -11.13 4.38
C THR A 111 -7.72 -12.02 5.49
N GLY A 112 -7.21 -11.90 6.72
CA GLY A 112 -7.45 -12.86 7.81
C GLY A 112 -6.68 -14.17 7.66
N LYS A 113 -5.79 -14.28 6.66
CA LYS A 113 -5.03 -15.50 6.34
C LYS A 113 -3.54 -15.31 6.64
N LYS A 114 -2.84 -16.40 6.92
CA LYS A 114 -1.36 -16.41 6.88
C LYS A 114 -0.93 -16.84 5.48
N LEU A 115 0.18 -16.28 5.01
CA LEU A 115 0.85 -16.82 3.83
C LEU A 115 1.62 -18.05 4.32
N ASP A 116 1.33 -19.22 3.76
CA ASP A 116 2.13 -20.41 4.03
C ASP A 116 3.49 -20.28 3.31
N GLU A 117 4.56 -20.83 3.91
CA GLU A 117 5.91 -20.86 3.33
C GLU A 117 6.02 -21.85 2.16
#